data_AF-A0A9X2GTK2-F1
#
_entry.id   AF-A0A9X2GTK2-F1
#
_cell.length_a   1.000
_cell.length_b   1.000
_cell.length_c   1.000
_cell.angle_alpha   90.00
_cell.angle_beta   90.00
_cell.angle_gamma   90.00
#
_symmetry.space_group_name_H-M   'P 1'
#
loop_
_entity.id
_entity.type
_entity.pdbx_description
1 polymer ?
#
loop_
_entity_poly.entity_id
_entity_poly.type
_entity_poly.pdbx_seq_one_letter_code
_entity_poly.pdbx_strand_id
1 'polypeptide(L)' 'MLKKVLVVTGAVAMMSLAVPAHADIITDGHGGVLSGNQVVAPITAPINICGNAVAVIGVAVAGCKGGAGVHAPHHY' A
#
# COMPACT_ATOMS: atom_id res chain seq x y z
N MET A 1 8.25 28.97 -35.35
CA MET A 1 7.23 28.81 -34.29
C MET A 1 7.21 27.34 -33.83
N LEU A 2 8.13 26.94 -32.94
CA LEU A 2 8.29 25.56 -32.44
C LEU A 2 7.56 25.40 -31.09
N LYS A 3 6.27 25.05 -31.09
CA LYS A 3 5.46 24.97 -29.85
C LYS A 3 4.68 23.66 -29.68
N LYS A 4 5.05 22.58 -30.39
CA LYS A 4 4.34 21.29 -30.29
C LYS A 4 5.31 20.12 -30.25
N VAL A 5 6.12 20.04 -29.19
CA VAL A 5 6.76 18.77 -28.81
C VAL A 5 5.90 18.18 -27.70
N LEU A 6 4.88 17.44 -28.12
CA LEU A 6 4.04 16.62 -27.25
C LEU A 6 4.88 15.39 -26.87
N VAL A 7 5.48 15.42 -25.68
CA VAL A 7 6.21 14.29 -25.09
C VAL A 7 5.18 13.29 -24.56
N VAL A 8 4.82 12.31 -25.40
CA VAL A 8 3.93 11.18 -25.06
C VAL A 8 4.69 9.90 -25.39
N THR A 9 5.63 9.51 -24.55
CA THR A 9 6.32 8.21 -24.58
C THR A 9 7.16 8.06 -23.30
N GLY A 10 6.52 7.85 -22.15
CA GLY A 10 7.25 7.82 -20.87
C GLY A 10 6.53 7.03 -19.80
N ALA A 11 6.18 5.78 -20.09
CA ALA A 11 5.59 4.86 -19.13
C ALA A 11 6.40 3.56 -19.11
N VAL A 12 7.58 3.57 -18.49
CA VAL A 12 8.31 2.34 -18.14
C VAL A 12 8.97 2.53 -16.77
N ALA A 13 8.87 1.48 -15.95
CA ALA A 13 9.50 1.28 -14.64
C ALA A 13 8.78 1.84 -13.41
N MET A 14 7.58 1.33 -13.14
CA MET A 14 6.98 1.35 -11.80
C MET A 14 7.52 0.13 -11.04
N MET A 15 8.71 0.27 -10.44
CA MET A 15 9.36 -0.75 -9.64
C MET A 15 8.49 -1.05 -8.41
N SER A 16 8.05 -2.30 -8.29
CA SER A 16 7.20 -2.84 -7.25
C SER A 16 7.85 -2.77 -5.86
N LEU A 17 7.39 -1.83 -5.02
CA LEU A 17 7.70 -1.76 -3.58
C LEU A 17 6.74 -2.59 -2.71
N ALA A 18 6.14 -3.64 -3.25
CA ALA A 18 5.25 -4.49 -2.47
C ALA A 18 6.08 -5.31 -1.47
N VAL A 19 6.14 -4.85 -0.22
CA VAL A 19 6.70 -5.61 0.90
C VAL A 19 5.62 -6.55 1.45
N PRO A 20 5.98 -7.76 1.89
CA PRO A 20 5.02 -8.67 2.51
C PRO A 20 4.43 -8.06 3.78
N ALA A 21 3.10 -8.09 3.89
CA ALA A 21 2.42 -7.83 5.15
C ALA A 21 2.64 -9.03 6.07
N HIS A 22 3.42 -8.85 7.14
CA HIS A 22 3.64 -9.89 8.14
C HIS A 22 2.52 -9.81 9.18
N ALA A 23 1.66 -10.83 9.22
CA ALA A 23 0.55 -10.95 10.17
C ALA A 23 0.65 -12.27 10.94
N ASP A 24 1.87 -12.59 11.41
CA ASP A 24 2.14 -13.88 12.03
C ASP A 24 1.69 -13.91 13.51
N ILE A 25 1.10 -15.04 13.90
CA ILE A 25 0.48 -15.26 15.22
C ILE A 25 1.14 -16.51 15.82
N ILE A 26 2.32 -16.33 16.42
CA ILE A 26 3.13 -17.42 16.98
C ILE A 26 3.24 -17.29 18.49
N THR A 27 3.01 -18.41 19.18
CA THR A 27 3.34 -18.59 20.58
C THR A 27 4.02 -19.94 20.77
N ASP A 28 5.08 -19.98 21.59
CA ASP A 28 5.80 -21.23 21.90
C ASP A 28 5.15 -22.01 23.06
N GLY A 29 4.28 -21.38 23.87
CA GLY A 29 3.46 -22.03 24.89
C GLY A 29 4.20 -22.78 26.01
N HIS A 30 5.54 -22.74 26.07
CA HIS A 30 6.29 -23.65 26.93
C HIS A 30 6.24 -23.24 28.42
N GLY A 31 5.88 -24.20 29.28
CA GLY A 31 6.04 -24.10 30.74
C GLY A 31 4.95 -23.37 31.54
N GLY A 32 3.89 -22.86 30.89
CA GLY A 32 2.84 -22.10 31.57
C GLY A 32 1.48 -22.80 31.58
N VAL A 33 0.83 -22.86 32.74
CA VAL A 33 -0.50 -23.49 32.93
C VAL A 33 -1.61 -22.76 32.14
N LEU A 34 -1.39 -21.49 31.77
CA LEU A 34 -2.32 -20.65 30.99
C LEU A 34 -1.61 -19.91 29.83
N SER A 35 -0.54 -20.48 29.28
CA SER A 35 0.24 -19.84 28.21
C SER A 35 -0.41 -20.02 26.83
N GLY A 36 -0.06 -19.14 25.88
CA GLY A 36 -0.48 -19.25 24.47
C GLY A 36 -1.77 -18.54 24.07
N ASN A 37 -2.37 -17.75 24.96
CA ASN A 37 -3.58 -17.00 24.64
C ASN A 37 -3.28 -15.86 23.66
N GLN A 38 -3.82 -15.94 22.45
CA GLN A 38 -3.67 -14.92 21.39
C GLN A 38 -5.05 -14.43 20.96
N VAL A 39 -5.25 -13.11 20.89
CA VAL A 39 -6.49 -12.48 20.43
C VAL A 39 -6.25 -11.89 19.04
N VAL A 40 -7.01 -12.37 18.05
CA VAL A 40 -6.93 -11.89 16.66
C VAL A 40 -8.20 -11.12 16.36
N ALA A 41 -8.05 -9.83 16.08
CA ALA A 41 -9.15 -8.96 15.69
C ALA A 41 -9.03 -8.59 14.20
N PRO A 42 -10.16 -8.50 13.47
CA PRO A 42 -10.16 -8.01 12.11
C PRO A 42 -9.83 -6.52 12.11
N ILE A 43 -8.64 -6.16 11.64
CA ILE A 43 -8.22 -4.76 11.44
C ILE A 43 -8.12 -4.51 9.95
N THR A 44 -8.87 -3.54 9.44
CA THR A 44 -8.80 -3.11 8.05
C THR A 44 -8.53 -1.62 7.98
N ALA A 45 -7.48 -1.23 7.27
CA ALA A 45 -7.09 0.17 7.09
C ALA A 45 -7.00 0.48 5.59
N PRO A 46 -7.91 1.31 5.03
CA PRO A 46 -7.81 1.74 3.63
C PRO A 46 -6.68 2.75 3.52
N ILE A 47 -5.56 2.36 2.94
CA ILE A 47 -4.46 3.28 2.67
C ILE A 47 -4.36 3.52 1.16
N ASN A 48 -4.59 4.76 0.75
CA ASN A 48 -4.40 5.23 -0.62
C ASN A 48 -3.13 6.05 -0.72
N ILE A 49 -2.09 5.49 -1.34
CA ILE A 49 -0.85 6.22 -1.65
C ILE A 49 -0.83 6.46 -3.15
N CYS A 50 -1.01 7.71 -3.56
CA CYS A 50 -1.06 8.08 -4.97
C CYS A 50 -0.61 9.53 -5.17
N GLY A 51 -0.40 9.92 -6.43
CA GLY A 51 0.09 11.27 -6.74
C GLY A 51 1.60 11.42 -6.59
N ASN A 52 2.35 10.32 -6.47
CA ASN A 52 3.80 10.37 -6.35
C ASN A 52 4.44 10.52 -7.73
N ALA A 53 5.22 11.58 -7.92
CA ALA A 53 6.14 11.73 -9.04
C ALA A 53 7.42 12.40 -8.57
N VAL A 54 8.56 11.90 -9.05
CA VAL A 54 9.89 12.42 -8.73
C VAL A 54 10.65 12.54 -10.04
N ALA A 55 11.33 13.67 -10.26
CA ALA A 55 12.22 13.87 -11.42
C ALA A 55 13.61 14.31 -10.93
N VAL A 56 14.64 13.73 -11.53
CA VAL A 56 16.04 14.08 -11.24
C VAL A 56 16.50 15.25 -12.11
N ILE A 57 16.07 15.32 -13.38
CA ILE A 57 16.18 16.49 -14.27
C ILE A 57 14.95 16.48 -15.20
N GLY A 58 14.33 17.64 -15.45
CA GLY A 58 13.11 17.75 -16.27
C GLY A 58 11.83 17.87 -15.43
N VAL A 59 10.67 17.52 -16.00
CA VAL A 59 9.34 17.72 -15.38
C VAL A 59 8.70 16.38 -15.00
N ALA A 60 8.20 16.30 -13.76
CA ALA A 60 7.39 15.20 -13.25
C ALA A 60 5.97 15.70 -12.95
N VAL A 61 4.96 14.96 -13.42
CA VAL A 61 3.55 15.26 -13.17
C VAL A 61 2.87 14.01 -12.66
N ALA A 62 2.11 14.14 -11.56
CA ALA A 62 1.22 13.10 -11.08
C ALA A 62 -0.20 13.65 -10.87
N GLY A 63 -1.19 12.80 -11.10
CA GLY A 63 -2.58 13.05 -10.76
C GLY A 63 -3.09 11.91 -9.90
N CYS A 64 -4.09 12.21 -9.07
CA CYS A 64 -4.80 11.17 -8.34
C CYS A 64 -6.28 11.52 -8.15
N LYS A 65 -7.15 10.52 -8.29
CA LYS A 65 -8.57 10.61 -7.92
C LYS A 65 -8.85 10.09 -6.50
N GLY A 66 -7.98 9.23 -5.98
CA GLY A 66 -8.15 8.56 -4.70
C GLY A 66 -9.23 7.49 -4.74
N GLY A 67 -9.57 6.92 -3.57
CA GLY A 67 -10.69 6.00 -3.43
C GLY A 67 -10.44 4.75 -2.59
N ALA A 68 -9.42 4.72 -1.70
CA ALA A 68 -9.32 3.60 -0.78
C ALA A 68 -10.54 3.60 0.15
N GLY A 69 -11.30 2.51 0.09
CA GLY A 69 -12.39 2.21 0.99
C GLY A 69 -12.15 0.85 1.62
N VAL A 70 -12.63 0.68 2.84
CA VAL A 70 -12.77 -0.65 3.45
C VAL A 70 -14.24 -0.92 3.65
N HIS A 71 -14.63 -2.14 3.32
CA HIS A 71 -15.92 -2.68 3.72
C HIS A 71 -15.63 -3.54 4.94
N ALA A 72 -16.09 -3.09 6.11
CA ALA A 72 -16.00 -3.92 7.30
C ALA A 72 -16.90 -5.16 7.12
N PRO A 73 -16.50 -6.34 7.63
CA PRO A 73 -17.46 -7.44 7.77
C PRO A 73 -18.61 -6.96 8.67
N HIS A 74 -19.84 -7.03 8.15
CA HIS A 74 -21.04 -6.96 8.98
C HIS A 74 -21.07 -8.22 9.84
N HIS A 75 -20.53 -8.11 11.06
CA HIS A 75 -20.80 -9.10 12.09
C HIS A 75 -22.29 -9.01 12.45
N TYR A 76 -23.04 -10.08 12.18
CA TYR A 76 -24.32 -10.34 12.84
C TYR A 76 -24.08 -10.82 14.27
#